data_AF-A0A9R1UE86-F1
#
_entry.id   AF-A0A9R1UE86-F1
#
_cell.length_a   1.000
_cell.length_b   1.000
_cell.length_c   1.000
_cell.angle_alpha   90.00
_cell.angle_beta   90.00
_cell.angle_gamma   90.00
#
_symmetry.space_group_name_H-M   'P 1'
#
loop_
_entity.id
_entity.type
_entity.pdbx_description
1 polymer ?
#
loop_
_entity_poly.entity_id
_entity_poly.type
_entity_poly.pdbx_seq_one_letter_code
_entity_poly.pdbx_strand_id
1 'polypeptide(L)'
;MVKEFYSMKNRCSPEALLSIILGMSKEQKESVRSMGFGALLKMKIMDIPLKLGFYVLQKFDYERMVIDIEGKELKVTAESVHDMLGIPIGGTKLTQLDQWPKDDTSYDEWKQQFKKDSII
;
A
#
# COMPACT_ATOMS: atom_id res chain seq x y z
N MET A 1 -32.62 -3.54 -9.50
CA MET A 1 -31.79 -2.34 -9.73
C MET A 1 -30.32 -2.75 -9.68
N VAL A 2 -29.65 -2.79 -10.82
CA VAL A 2 -28.19 -2.92 -10.84
C VAL A 2 -27.65 -1.55 -10.44
N LYS A 3 -27.11 -1.42 -9.22
CA LYS A 3 -26.38 -0.20 -8.82
C LYS A 3 -25.27 0.00 -9.84
N GLU A 4 -25.25 1.15 -10.51
CA GLU A 4 -24.12 1.54 -11.35
C GLU A 4 -22.84 1.43 -10.51
N PHE A 5 -21.94 0.54 -10.93
CA PHE A 5 -20.60 0.51 -10.37
C PHE A 5 -19.86 1.67 -11.00
N TYR A 6 -19.69 2.76 -10.22
CA TYR A 6 -18.76 3.82 -10.61
C TYR A 6 -17.40 3.19 -10.94
N SER A 7 -16.64 3.79 -11.85
CA SER A 7 -15.28 3.32 -12.16
C SER A 7 -14.39 3.58 -10.94
N MET A 8 -14.05 2.55 -10.17
CA MET A 8 -12.97 2.62 -9.20
C MET A 8 -11.64 2.40 -9.91
N LYS A 9 -10.84 3.46 -9.96
CA LYS A 9 -9.44 3.34 -10.36
C LYS A 9 -8.64 2.87 -9.16
N ASN A 10 -8.17 1.63 -9.20
CA ASN A 10 -7.19 1.19 -8.23
C ASN A 10 -5.89 2.00 -8.43
N ARG A 11 -5.41 2.66 -7.38
CA ARG A 11 -4.17 3.45 -7.44
C ARG A 11 -2.91 2.59 -7.36
N CYS A 12 -3.03 1.33 -6.93
CA CYS A 12 -1.92 0.39 -6.82
C CYS A 12 -2.38 -1.02 -7.18
N SER A 13 -1.88 -1.57 -8.29
CA SER A 13 -2.16 -2.97 -8.65
C SER A 13 -1.44 -3.92 -7.69
N PRO A 14 -2.13 -4.83 -6.99
CA PRO A 14 -1.49 -5.86 -6.16
C PRO A 14 -0.46 -6.67 -6.96
N GLU A 15 -0.75 -6.96 -8.22
CA GLU A 15 0.17 -7.62 -9.17
C GLU A 15 1.46 -6.84 -9.36
N ALA A 16 1.39 -5.52 -9.53
CA ALA A 16 2.58 -4.69 -9.72
C ALA A 16 3.48 -4.71 -8.47
N LEU A 17 2.88 -4.62 -7.28
CA LEU A 17 3.62 -4.73 -6.03
C LEU A 17 4.25 -6.13 -5.86
N LEU A 18 3.49 -7.19 -6.17
CA LEU A 18 4.00 -8.56 -6.12
C LEU A 18 5.17 -8.76 -7.10
N SER A 19 5.07 -8.25 -8.33
CA SER A 19 6.13 -8.31 -9.33
C SER A 19 7.43 -7.66 -8.83
N ILE A 20 7.31 -6.48 -8.20
CA ILE A 20 8.46 -5.80 -7.56
C ILE A 20 9.04 -6.69 -6.46
N ILE A 21 8.23 -7.23 -5.55
CA ILE A 21 8.69 -8.09 -4.45
C ILE A 21 9.39 -9.34 -4.97
N LEU A 22 8.88 -9.95 -6.04
CA LEU A 22 9.49 -11.13 -6.68
C LEU A 22 10.83 -10.79 -7.34
N GLY A 23 10.95 -9.60 -7.95
CA GLY A 23 12.18 -9.10 -8.58
C GLY A 23 13.25 -8.61 -7.62
N MET A 24 12.94 -8.40 -6.33
CA MET A 24 13.92 -7.92 -5.36
C MET A 24 15.01 -8.95 -5.06
N SER A 25 16.26 -8.47 -4.97
CA SER A 25 17.40 -9.25 -4.46
C SER A 25 17.24 -9.58 -2.98
N LYS A 26 18.05 -10.52 -2.47
CA LYS A 26 18.08 -10.85 -1.04
C LYS A 26 18.39 -9.62 -0.19
N GLU A 27 19.37 -8.82 -0.61
CA GLU A 27 19.79 -7.60 0.09
C GLU A 27 18.67 -6.55 0.13
N GLN A 28 17.97 -6.33 -0.99
CA GLN A 28 16.84 -5.41 -1.05
C GLN A 28 15.72 -5.84 -0.10
N LYS A 29 15.40 -7.14 -0.05
CA LYS A 29 14.41 -7.69 0.89
C LYS A 29 14.85 -7.54 2.35
N GLU A 30 16.15 -7.61 2.63
CA GLU A 30 16.66 -7.41 3.99
C GLU A 30 16.61 -5.95 4.41
N SER A 31 16.89 -5.01 3.50
CA SER A 31 16.66 -3.58 3.72
C SER A 31 15.19 -3.26 3.99
N VAL A 32 14.25 -3.89 3.28
CA VAL A 32 12.81 -3.70 3.55
C VAL A 32 12.43 -4.21 4.94
N ARG A 33 13.00 -5.32 5.39
CA ARG A 33 12.79 -5.83 6.75
C ARG A 33 13.38 -4.91 7.81
N SER A 34 14.59 -4.40 7.61
CA SER A 34 15.23 -3.49 8.57
C SER A 34 14.50 -2.16 8.71
N MET A 35 13.83 -1.68 7.65
CA MET A 35 12.94 -0.52 7.69
C MET A 35 11.60 -0.79 8.42
N GLY A 36 11.33 -2.03 8.85
CA GLY A 36 10.09 -2.40 9.54
C GLY A 36 8.94 -2.84 8.62
N PHE A 37 9.14 -2.84 7.30
CA PHE A 37 8.11 -3.22 6.31
C PHE A 37 8.18 -4.70 5.88
N GLY A 38 8.80 -5.55 6.69
CA GLY A 38 9.07 -6.94 6.35
C GLY A 38 7.82 -7.79 6.09
N ALA A 39 6.66 -7.44 6.65
CA ALA A 39 5.42 -8.18 6.40
C ALA A 39 4.88 -7.95 4.98
N LEU A 40 5.11 -6.78 4.36
CA LEU A 40 4.71 -6.50 2.97
C LEU A 40 5.36 -7.48 1.99
N LEU A 41 6.58 -7.96 2.29
CA LEU A 41 7.27 -8.97 1.47
C LEU A 41 6.55 -10.32 1.43
N LYS A 42 5.62 -10.57 2.36
CA LYS A 42 4.81 -11.79 2.43
C LYS A 42 3.51 -11.68 1.63
N MET A 43 3.26 -10.54 0.96
CA MET A 43 2.07 -10.35 0.13
C MET A 43 2.05 -11.35 -1.02
N LYS A 44 0.91 -12.03 -1.19
CA LYS A 44 0.68 -13.05 -2.23
C LYS A 44 -0.56 -12.76 -3.08
N ILE A 45 -1.17 -11.59 -2.89
CA ILE A 45 -2.40 -11.21 -3.58
C ILE A 45 -2.02 -10.71 -4.97
N MET A 46 -2.49 -11.39 -6.02
CA MET A 46 -2.27 -10.98 -7.41
C MET A 46 -3.34 -9.99 -7.86
N ASP A 47 -4.58 -10.21 -7.47
CA ASP A 47 -5.70 -9.37 -7.83
C ASP A 47 -6.65 -9.17 -6.64
N ILE A 48 -7.38 -8.07 -6.68
CA ILE A 48 -8.52 -7.83 -5.80
C ILE A 48 -9.72 -7.69 -6.71
N PRO A 49 -10.71 -8.61 -6.64
CA PRO A 49 -11.92 -8.47 -7.43
C PRO A 49 -12.56 -7.12 -7.14
N LEU A 50 -12.68 -6.26 -8.16
CA LEU A 50 -13.18 -4.89 -7.97
C LEU A 50 -14.54 -4.86 -7.27
N LYS A 51 -15.42 -5.84 -7.58
CA LYS A 51 -16.71 -6.01 -6.92
C LYS A 51 -16.57 -6.23 -5.40
N LEU A 52 -15.57 -6.98 -4.96
CA LEU A 52 -15.29 -7.20 -3.54
C LEU A 52 -14.81 -5.91 -2.87
N GLY A 53 -13.87 -5.19 -3.50
CA GLY A 53 -13.44 -3.88 -3.02
C GLY A 53 -14.61 -2.89 -2.90
N PHE A 54 -15.50 -2.87 -3.90
CA PHE A 54 -16.72 -2.07 -3.86
C PHE A 54 -17.66 -2.46 -2.73
N TYR A 55 -17.88 -3.76 -2.56
CA TYR A 55 -18.72 -4.28 -1.49
C TYR A 55 -18.19 -3.84 -0.13
N VAL A 56 -16.88 -4.00 0.12
CA VAL A 56 -16.25 -3.57 1.37
C VAL A 56 -16.43 -2.07 1.60
N LEU A 57 -16.22 -1.23 0.59
CA LEU A 57 -16.37 0.23 0.70
C LEU A 57 -17.83 0.65 0.97
N GLN A 58 -18.81 -0.01 0.35
CA GLN A 58 -20.24 0.25 0.62
C GLN A 58 -20.65 -0.14 2.04
N LYS A 59 -19.87 -1.01 2.68
CA LYS A 59 -20.11 -1.53 4.02
C LYS A 59 -19.20 -0.90 5.08
N PHE A 60 -18.30 0.00 4.68
CA PHE A 60 -17.39 0.67 5.58
C PHE A 60 -18.04 1.91 6.18
N ASP A 61 -18.11 1.95 7.49
CA ASP A 61 -18.49 3.11 8.29
C ASP A 61 -17.23 3.82 8.77
N TYR A 62 -16.98 5.03 8.24
CA TYR A 62 -15.76 5.79 8.52
C TYR A 62 -15.75 6.46 9.90
N GLU A 63 -16.92 6.77 10.47
CA GLU A 63 -17.04 7.37 11.80
C GLU A 63 -16.73 6.32 12.87
N ARG A 64 -17.24 5.10 12.65
CA ARG A 64 -17.07 3.98 13.58
C ARG A 64 -15.82 3.14 13.29
N MET A 65 -15.20 3.33 12.12
CA MET A 65 -14.09 2.53 11.61
C MET A 65 -14.40 1.03 11.61
N VAL A 66 -15.56 0.66 11.05
CA VAL A 66 -16.01 -0.75 10.95
C VAL A 66 -16.43 -1.10 9.53
N ILE A 67 -16.28 -2.37 9.15
CA ILE A 67 -16.86 -2.95 7.94
C ILE A 67 -18.00 -3.87 8.38
N ASP A 68 -19.24 -3.59 7.97
CA ASP A 68 -20.41 -4.43 8.23
C ASP A 68 -20.53 -5.55 7.18
N ILE A 69 -20.25 -6.78 7.62
CA ILE A 69 -20.39 -7.98 6.81
C ILE A 69 -21.58 -8.78 7.35
N GLU A 70 -22.73 -8.59 6.73
CA GLU A 70 -23.98 -9.32 7.03
C GLU A 70 -24.41 -9.23 8.52
N GLY A 71 -24.31 -8.02 9.10
CA GLY A 71 -24.66 -7.77 10.50
C GLY A 71 -23.54 -8.09 11.49
N LYS A 72 -22.36 -8.50 11.00
CA LYS A 72 -21.15 -8.67 11.80
C LYS A 72 -20.19 -7.52 11.53
N GLU A 73 -19.69 -6.93 12.59
CA GLU A 73 -18.77 -5.79 12.49
C GLU A 73 -17.32 -6.25 12.54
N LEU A 74 -16.57 -5.95 11.48
CA LEU A 74 -15.12 -6.07 11.44
C LEU A 74 -14.51 -4.70 11.75
N LYS A 75 -13.90 -4.55 12.92
CA LYS A 75 -13.23 -3.30 13.32
C LYS A 75 -11.95 -3.09 12.53
N VAL A 76 -11.77 -1.87 12.01
CA VAL A 76 -10.55 -1.42 11.36
C VAL A 76 -9.77 -0.58 12.38
N THR A 77 -8.80 -1.20 13.03
CA THR A 77 -7.93 -0.55 14.03
C THR A 77 -6.49 -0.46 13.55
N ALA A 78 -5.68 0.37 14.20
CA ALA A 78 -4.26 0.46 13.88
C ALA A 78 -3.54 -0.89 14.07
N GLU A 79 -3.93 -1.65 15.09
CA GLU A 79 -3.46 -3.01 15.36
C GLU A 79 -3.83 -3.96 14.22
N SER A 80 -5.08 -3.93 13.74
CA SER A 80 -5.48 -4.78 12.62
C SER A 80 -4.69 -4.49 11.33
N VAL A 81 -4.36 -3.22 11.07
CA VAL A 81 -3.53 -2.81 9.93
C VAL A 81 -2.08 -3.25 10.14
N HIS A 82 -1.55 -3.10 11.35
CA HIS A 82 -0.23 -3.59 11.73
C HIS A 82 -0.11 -5.09 11.55
N ASP A 83 -1.04 -5.87 12.07
CA ASP A 83 -1.01 -7.33 11.99
C ASP A 83 -1.09 -7.82 10.53
N MET A 84 -1.88 -7.13 9.69
CA MET A 84 -2.05 -7.50 8.28
C MET A 84 -0.87 -7.06 7.40
N LEU A 85 -0.40 -5.82 7.53
CA LEU A 85 0.57 -5.20 6.61
C LEU A 85 1.96 -5.02 7.21
N GLY A 86 2.12 -5.27 8.52
CA GLY A 86 3.35 -5.02 9.29
C GLY A 86 3.70 -3.55 9.43
N ILE A 87 2.76 -2.64 9.15
CA ILE A 87 3.01 -1.21 9.27
C ILE A 87 3.16 -0.87 10.76
N PRO A 88 4.26 -0.25 11.20
CA PRO A 88 4.46 0.09 12.61
C PRO A 88 3.34 0.95 13.17
N ILE A 89 2.90 0.67 14.40
CA ILE A 89 1.93 1.49 15.12
C ILE A 89 2.66 2.69 15.74
N GLY A 90 2.17 3.91 15.48
CA GLY A 90 2.74 5.13 16.03
C GLY A 90 3.85 5.73 15.15
N GLY A 91 4.89 6.27 15.79
CA GLY A 91 5.97 7.00 15.11
C GLY A 91 5.66 8.48 14.87
N THR A 92 6.48 9.12 14.02
CA THR A 92 6.33 10.54 13.65
C THR A 92 5.22 10.68 12.62
N LYS A 93 4.30 11.64 12.82
CA LYS A 93 3.29 11.92 11.79
C LYS A 93 3.99 12.34 10.50
N LEU A 94 3.49 11.89 9.34
CA LEU A 94 4.04 12.32 8.05
C LEU A 94 4.05 13.86 7.90
N THR A 95 3.09 14.54 8.51
CA THR A 95 3.01 16.01 8.53
C THR A 95 4.05 16.69 9.42
N GLN A 96 4.74 15.93 10.27
CA GLN A 96 5.81 16.39 11.15
C GLN A 96 7.20 16.03 10.62
N LEU A 97 7.29 15.34 9.47
CA LEU A 97 8.56 15.14 8.81
C LEU A 97 9.07 16.46 8.28
N ASP A 98 10.38 16.69 8.43
CA ASP A 98 11.02 17.86 7.85
C ASP A 98 10.78 17.88 6.35
N GLN A 99 10.46 19.07 5.82
CA GLN A 99 10.43 19.24 4.37
C GLN A 99 11.83 18.98 3.84
N TRP A 100 11.90 18.29 2.70
CA TRP A 100 13.19 18.13 2.05
C TRP A 100 13.82 19.50 1.78
N PRO A 101 15.15 19.62 1.99
CA PRO A 101 15.87 20.82 1.60
C PRO A 101 15.57 21.17 0.13
N LYS A 102 15.40 22.45 -0.17
CA LYS A 102 15.09 22.89 -1.55
C LYS A 102 16.23 22.59 -2.53
N ASP A 103 17.42 22.38 -2.00
CA ASP A 103 18.66 22.03 -2.68
C ASP A 103 19.00 20.54 -2.60
N ASP A 104 18.10 19.69 -2.09
CA ASP A 104 18.29 18.24 -2.03
C ASP A 104 18.30 17.64 -3.45
N THR A 105 19.46 17.11 -3.86
CA THR A 105 19.67 16.47 -5.17
C THR A 105 19.36 14.97 -5.16
N SER A 106 19.08 14.36 -4.01
CA SER A 106 18.95 12.90 -3.84
C SER A 106 17.86 12.30 -4.73
N TYR A 107 16.73 13.02 -4.88
CA TYR A 107 15.64 12.56 -5.75
C TYR A 107 16.04 12.56 -7.23
N ASP A 108 16.75 13.60 -7.67
CA ASP A 108 17.21 13.73 -9.05
C ASP A 108 18.34 12.75 -9.36
N GLU A 109 19.26 12.54 -8.41
CA GLU A 109 20.31 11.52 -8.47
C GLU A 109 19.72 10.11 -8.54
N TRP A 110 18.77 9.79 -7.66
CA TRP A 110 18.06 8.50 -7.69
C TRP A 110 17.34 8.30 -9.02
N LYS A 111 16.63 9.30 -9.53
CA LYS A 111 15.98 9.23 -10.86
C LYS A 111 16.97 8.96 -11.98
N GLN A 112 18.16 9.57 -11.94
CA GLN A 112 19.18 9.39 -12.97
C GLN A 112 19.68 7.94 -13.06
N GLN A 113 19.68 7.19 -11.96
CA GLN A 113 20.07 5.76 -11.95
C GLN A 113 19.16 4.89 -12.83
N PHE A 114 17.92 5.33 -13.08
CA PHE A 114 16.93 4.58 -13.86
C PHE A 114 16.63 5.18 -15.24
N LYS A 115 17.33 6.27 -15.63
CA LYS A 115 17.32 6.74 -17.02
C LYS A 115 18.13 5.76 -17.86
N LYS A 116 17.49 4.72 -18.40
CA LYS A 116 18.03 3.98 -19.54
C LYS A 116 17.68 4.70 -20.83
N ASP A 117 18.67 4.76 -21.73
CA ASP A 117 18.50 5.18 -23.12
C ASP A 117 17.30 4.45 -23.73
N SER A 118 16.46 5.20 -24.45
CA SER A 118 15.37 4.66 -25.24
C SER A 118 15.89 3.52 -26.13
N ILE A 119 15.65 2.27 -25.73
CA ILE A 119 15.75 1.14 -26.65
C ILE A 119 14.43 1.16 -27.41
N ILE A 120 14.56 1.63 -28.65
CA ILE A 120 13.59 1.57 -29.75
C ILE A 120 13.09 0.14 -29.90
#